data_AF-A0A535IK96-F1
#
_entry.id   AF-A0A535IK96-F1
#
_cell.length_a   1.000
_cell.length_b   1.000
_cell.length_c   1.000
_cell.angle_alpha   90.00
_cell.angle_beta   90.00
_cell.angle_gamma   90.00
#
_symmetry.space_group_name_H-M   'P 1'
#
loop_
_entity.id
_entity.type
_entity.pdbx_description
1 polymer ?
#
loop_
_entity_poly.entity_id
_entity_poly.type
_entity_poly.pdbx_seq_one_letter_code
_entity_poly.pdbx_strand_id
1 'polypeptide(L)' 'MTSAGYGYSVGKAIAYGYLPAEHAVVGTRVCIEVLGERVEACVAREPLYDPRGEKIRS' A
#
# COMPACT_ATOMS: atom_id res chain seq x y z
N MET A 1 9.03 -7.21 3.58
CA MET A 1 7.60 -6.92 3.77
C MET A 1 7.25 -7.26 5.20
N THR A 2 6.68 -6.33 5.96
CA THR A 2 6.35 -6.54 7.38
C THR A 2 4.94 -7.08 7.57
N SER A 3 3.99 -6.71 6.72
CA SER A 3 2.63 -7.27 6.72
C SER A 3 1.94 -7.10 5.37
N ALA A 4 1.05 -8.05 5.03
CA ALA A 4 0.20 -8.06 3.83
C ALA A 4 -1.26 -8.20 4.26
N GLY A 5 -2.18 -7.55 3.56
CA GLY A 5 -3.60 -7.79 3.76
C GLY A 5 -4.43 -7.32 2.57
N TYR A 6 -5.67 -7.80 2.49
CA TYR A 6 -6.63 -7.27 1.53
C TYR A 6 -7.49 -6.21 2.21
N GLY A 7 -7.38 -4.97 1.75
CA GLY A 7 -8.23 -3.88 2.20
C GLY A 7 -9.60 -3.99 1.56
N TYR A 8 -10.52 -4.76 2.17
CA TYR A 8 -11.88 -4.95 1.63
C TYR A 8 -12.62 -3.63 1.36
N SER A 9 -12.41 -2.61 2.19
CA SER A 9 -13.02 -1.29 2.00
C SER A 9 -12.42 -0.47 0.85
N VAL A 10 -11.19 -0.81 0.41
CA VAL A 10 -10.49 -0.17 -0.71
C VAL A 10 -10.55 -1.05 -1.98
N GLY A 11 -10.90 -2.34 -1.83
CA GLY A 11 -10.93 -3.32 -2.91
C GLY A 11 -9.55 -3.64 -3.48
N LYS A 12 -8.49 -3.56 -2.65
CA LYS A 12 -7.09 -3.71 -3.09
C LYS A 12 -6.27 -4.51 -2.10
N ALA A 13 -5.28 -5.25 -2.61
CA ALA A 13 -4.21 -5.80 -1.78
C ALA A 13 -3.29 -4.65 -1.30
N ILE A 14 -2.97 -4.65 -0.02
CA ILE A 14 -2.16 -3.64 0.66
C ILE A 14 -0.98 -4.35 1.34
N ALA A 15 0.20 -3.79 1.15
CA ALA A 15 1.46 -4.32 1.63
C ALA A 15 2.20 -3.22 2.39
N TYR A 16 2.64 -3.52 3.61
CA TYR A 16 3.56 -2.67 4.35
C TYR A 16 4.97 -3.26 4.29
N GLY A 17 5.93 -2.39 4.03
CA GLY A 17 7.33 -2.76 3.96
C GLY A 17 8.21 -1.52 3.99
N TYR A 18 9.45 -1.71 4.38
CA TYR A 18 10.47 -0.67 4.33
C TYR A 18 11.09 -0.62 2.94
N LEU A 19 11.24 0.59 2.42
CA LEU A 19 11.97 0.88 1.19
C LEU A 19 13.08 1.89 1.50
N PRO A 20 14.17 1.91 0.73
CA PRO A 20 15.11 3.02 0.71
C PRO A 20 14.36 4.35 0.48
N ALA A 21 14.78 5.42 1.16
CA ALA A 21 14.08 6.71 1.12
C ALA A 21 13.92 7.27 -0.30
N GLU A 22 14.87 7.01 -1.19
CA GLU A 22 14.84 7.37 -2.61
C GLU A 22 13.68 6.72 -3.39
N HIS A 23 13.18 5.56 -2.93
CA HIS A 23 12.08 4.82 -3.55
C HIS A 23 10.76 4.92 -2.77
N ALA A 24 10.76 5.62 -1.63
CA ALA A 24 9.56 5.82 -0.80
C ALA A 24 8.66 6.98 -1.30
N VAL A 25 8.85 7.44 -2.54
CA VAL A 25 8.03 8.50 -3.13
C VAL A 25 6.69 7.94 -3.61
N VAL A 26 5.58 8.59 -3.26
CA VAL A 26 4.24 8.20 -3.71
C VAL A 26 4.18 8.17 -5.25
N GLY A 27 3.63 7.09 -5.80
CA GLY A 27 3.56 6.85 -7.24
C GLY A 27 4.74 6.04 -7.80
N THR A 28 5.77 5.78 -7.00
CA THR A 28 6.90 4.93 -7.41
C THR A 28 6.41 3.51 -7.64
N ARG A 29 6.69 2.97 -8.83
CA ARG A 29 6.45 1.56 -9.14
C ARG A 29 7.58 0.73 -8.56
N VAL A 30 7.21 -0.33 -7.87
CA VAL A 30 8.14 -1.27 -7.24
C VAL A 30 7.68 -2.69 -7.53
N CYS A 31 8.61 -3.62 -7.63
CA CYS A 31 8.28 -5.04 -7.71
C CYS A 31 8.53 -5.66 -6.34
N ILE A 32 7.50 -6.29 -5.78
CA ILE A 32 7.60 -7.08 -4.55
C ILE A 32 7.51 -8.55 -4.90
N GLU A 33 8.19 -9.39 -4.11
CA GLU A 33 8.07 -10.83 -4.23
C GLU A 33 7.03 -11.34 -3.22
N VAL A 34 6.01 -12.03 -3.70
CA VAL A 34 4.95 -12.63 -2.90
C VAL A 34 4.90 -14.12 -3.22
N LEU A 35 5.28 -14.96 -2.25
CA LEU A 35 5.29 -16.42 -2.41
C LEU A 35 6.14 -16.91 -3.60
N GLY A 36 7.23 -16.20 -3.93
CA GLY A 36 8.12 -16.51 -5.06
C GLY A 36 7.66 -15.90 -6.41
N GLU A 37 6.50 -15.26 -6.45
CA GLU A 37 6.01 -14.55 -7.63
C GLU A 37 6.34 -13.06 -7.55
N ARG A 38 6.78 -12.48 -8.67
CA ARG A 38 7.03 -11.03 -8.77
C ARG A 38 5.72 -10.32 -9.07
N VAL A 39 5.30 -9.48 -8.13
CA VAL A 39 4.06 -8.69 -8.22
C VAL A 39 4.43 -7.22 -8.33
N GLU A 40 3.87 -6.53 -9.32
CA GLU A 40 3.99 -5.09 -9.43
C GLU A 40 3.14 -4.40 -8.36
N ALA A 41 3.76 -3.46 -7.66
CA ALA A 41 3.14 -2.63 -6.64
C ALA A 41 3.49 -1.16 -6.87
N CYS A 42 2.71 -0.27 -6.27
CA CYS A 42 2.93 1.16 -6.33
C CYS A 42 2.90 1.74 -4.93
N VAL A 43 3.88 2.58 -4.60
CA VAL A 43 3.92 3.29 -3.32
C VAL A 43 2.72 4.22 -3.26
N ALA A 44 1.81 3.96 -2.32
CA ALA A 44 0.60 4.74 -2.15
C ALA A 44 0.72 5.71 -0.97
N ARG A 45 -0.03 6.81 -1.04
CA ARG A 45 -0.17 7.74 0.08
C ARG A 45 -1.13 7.15 1.11
N GLU A 46 -0.75 7.19 2.38
CA GLU A 46 -1.64 6.85 3.49
C GLU A 46 -2.48 8.06 3.95
N PRO A 47 -3.71 7.87 4.45
CA PRO A 47 -4.43 6.59 4.51
C PRO A 47 -5.12 6.27 3.17
N LEU A 48 -5.07 4.99 2.79
CA LEU A 48 -5.71 4.48 1.57
C LEU A 48 -7.24 4.47 1.65
N TYR A 49 -7.79 4.45 2.86
CA TYR A 49 -9.21 4.48 3.14
C TYR A 49 -9.57 5.74 3.90
N ASP A 50 -10.59 6.45 3.41
CA ASP A 50 -11.09 7.71 3.97
C ASP A 50 -10.01 8.77 4.26
N PRO A 51 -9.30 9.27 3.23
CA PRO A 51 -8.27 10.30 3.40
C PRO A 51 -8.78 11.65 3.91
N ARG A 52 -10.10 11.86 3.94
CA ARG A 52 -10.74 13.09 4.45
C ARG A 52 -11.39 12.89 5.82
N GLY A 53 -11.39 11.67 6.36
CA GLY A 53 -11.99 11.35 7.66
C GLY A 53 -13.50 11.60 7.72
N GLU A 54 -14.18 11.55 6.59
CA GLU A 54 -15.62 11.89 6.50
C GLU A 54 -16.50 10.84 7.18
N LYS A 55 -16.03 9.59 7.33
CA LYS A 55 -16.82 8.51 7.95
C LYS A 55 -16.74 8.47 9.47
N ILE A 56 -15.73 9.09 10.09
CA ILE A 56 -15.57 9.13 11.56
C ILE A 56 -16.50 10.17 12.22
N ARG A 57 -17.02 11.13 11.44
CA ARG A 57 -17.79 12.27 11.95
C ARG A 57 -19.33 12.08 11.93
N SER A 58 -19.82 10.86 11.68
CA SER A 58 -21.26 10.56 11.65
C SER A 58 -21.68 9.62 12.77
#